data_AF-A0A2P0QLU5-F1
#
_entry.id   AF-A0A2P0QLU5-F1
#
_cell.length_a   1.000
_cell.length_b   1.000
_cell.length_c   1.000
_cell.angle_alpha   90.00
_cell.angle_beta   90.00
_cell.angle_gamma   90.00
#
_symmetry.space_group_name_H-M   'P 1'
#
loop_
_entity.id
_entity.type
_entity.pdbx_description
1 polymer ?
#
loop_
_entity_poly.entity_id
_entity_poly.type
_entity_poly.pdbx_seq_one_letter_code
_entity_poly.pdbx_strand_id
1 'polypeptide(L)'
;RDVTVNGLPFSTMADSTAGGRQVDGFHGISLEYMRSPKFIAADGGYERVVWMPSDLKEQLRSFIPAEVFDKIASEKDVKTVDELTQFLQRLGHPVTGRWKAAELSPSPVNEAGRTVTTAAELPVLAGGFKIIFKNARITADRVTIIPVQQKKKDGGQ
;
A
#
# COMPACT_ATOMS: atom_id res chain seq x y z
N ARG A 1 -16.77 5.71 14.70
CA ARG A 1 -17.03 5.52 13.25
C ARG A 1 -16.60 4.13 12.89
N ASP A 2 -17.35 3.47 12.02
CA ASP A 2 -17.19 2.07 11.68
C ASP A 2 -15.84 1.77 11.00
N VAL A 3 -15.47 0.49 11.06
CA VAL A 3 -14.24 -0.04 10.47
C VAL A 3 -14.46 -0.24 8.97
N THR A 4 -13.46 0.09 8.16
CA THR A 4 -13.52 -0.14 6.71
C THR A 4 -13.06 -1.55 6.34
N VAL A 5 -13.24 -1.95 5.09
CA VAL A 5 -12.95 -3.31 4.61
C VAL A 5 -11.50 -3.79 4.83
N ASN A 6 -10.55 -2.85 4.98
CA ASN A 6 -9.15 -3.14 5.29
C ASN A 6 -8.86 -3.30 6.80
N GLY A 7 -9.89 -3.29 7.65
CA GLY A 7 -9.77 -3.41 9.10
C GLY A 7 -9.36 -2.12 9.82
N LEU A 8 -9.22 -0.99 9.10
CA LEU A 8 -8.81 0.29 9.69
C LEU A 8 -9.99 1.25 9.84
N PRO A 9 -10.09 1.98 10.97
CA PRO A 9 -10.99 3.12 11.09
C PRO A 9 -10.42 4.34 10.36
N PHE A 10 -11.30 5.32 10.07
CA PHE A 10 -10.92 6.54 9.37
C PHE A 10 -9.78 7.31 10.05
N SER A 11 -9.78 7.42 11.39
CA SER A 11 -8.74 8.14 12.13
C SER A 11 -7.34 7.58 11.87
N THR A 12 -7.19 6.26 11.88
CA THR A 12 -5.91 5.58 11.62
C THR A 12 -5.43 5.81 10.17
N MET A 13 -6.35 5.80 9.21
CA MET A 13 -6.00 6.11 7.81
C MET A 13 -5.65 7.60 7.63
N ALA A 14 -6.38 8.51 8.30
CA ALA A 14 -6.10 9.94 8.27
C ALA A 14 -4.71 10.26 8.83
N ASP A 15 -4.34 9.64 9.96
CA ASP A 15 -3.01 9.76 10.57
C ASP A 15 -1.89 9.32 9.62
N SER A 16 -2.14 8.30 8.79
CA SER A 16 -1.18 7.83 7.79
C SER A 16 -0.94 8.83 6.65
N THR A 17 -1.89 9.74 6.40
CA THR A 17 -1.78 10.82 5.41
C THR A 17 -1.45 12.19 6.01
N ALA A 18 -1.30 12.28 7.34
CA ALA A 18 -1.12 13.54 8.05
C ALA A 18 0.33 14.08 8.00
N GLY A 19 0.49 15.35 8.38
CA GLY A 19 1.81 15.96 8.61
C GLY A 19 2.65 16.20 7.35
N GLY A 20 2.03 16.23 6.16
CA GLY A 20 2.72 16.49 4.89
C GLY A 20 3.66 15.36 4.45
N ARG A 21 3.55 14.17 5.06
CA ARG A 21 4.32 13.00 4.67
C ARG A 21 3.70 12.34 3.44
N GLN A 22 4.54 12.02 2.45
CA GLN A 22 4.11 11.28 1.27
C GLN A 22 4.23 9.78 1.54
N VAL A 23 3.11 9.14 1.86
CA VAL A 23 3.03 7.69 2.05
C VAL A 23 2.46 7.08 0.78
N ASP A 24 3.27 6.28 0.09
CA ASP A 24 2.82 5.57 -1.10
C ASP A 24 1.67 4.60 -0.76
N GLY A 25 0.68 4.54 -1.64
CA GLY A 25 -0.57 3.79 -1.40
C GLY A 25 -1.60 4.48 -0.50
N PHE A 26 -1.29 5.64 0.10
CA PHE A 26 -2.25 6.43 0.89
C PHE A 26 -2.39 7.83 0.32
N HIS A 27 -3.63 8.26 0.07
CA HIS A 27 -3.90 9.58 -0.48
C HIS A 27 -5.15 10.20 0.18
N GLY A 28 -4.97 11.40 0.74
CA GLY A 28 -6.08 12.20 1.25
C GLY A 28 -6.67 13.07 0.14
N ILE A 29 -7.97 12.93 -0.11
CA ILE A 29 -8.69 13.68 -1.14
C ILE A 29 -9.96 14.31 -0.58
N SER A 30 -10.41 15.40 -1.19
CA SER A 30 -11.71 16.00 -0.90
C SER A 30 -12.84 15.29 -1.64
N LEU A 31 -14.06 15.44 -1.12
CA LEU A 31 -15.27 14.95 -1.77
C LEU A 31 -15.50 15.65 -3.12
N GLU A 32 -15.19 16.94 -3.19
CA GLU A 32 -15.28 17.74 -4.40
C GLU A 32 -14.36 17.22 -5.50
N TYR A 33 -13.17 16.71 -5.15
CA TYR A 33 -12.26 16.15 -6.14
C TYR A 33 -12.84 14.86 -6.75
N MET A 34 -13.59 14.06 -6.00
CA MET A 34 -14.30 12.89 -6.53
C MET A 34 -15.35 13.27 -7.59
N ARG A 35 -15.90 14.49 -7.56
CA ARG A 35 -16.84 14.98 -8.58
C ARG A 35 -16.16 15.42 -9.87
N SER A 36 -14.82 15.53 -9.87
CA SER A 36 -14.06 15.99 -11.02
C SER A 36 -13.99 14.92 -12.11
N PRO A 37 -14.14 15.27 -13.40
CA PRO A 37 -13.82 14.37 -14.51
C PRO A 37 -12.35 13.91 -14.52
N LYS A 38 -11.46 14.63 -13.81
CA LYS A 38 -10.04 14.31 -13.68
C LYS A 38 -9.70 13.53 -12.41
N PHE A 39 -10.70 13.05 -11.68
CA PHE A 39 -10.50 12.25 -10.47
C PHE A 39 -9.53 11.10 -10.74
N ILE A 40 -8.35 11.12 -10.11
CA ILE A 40 -7.25 10.13 -10.23
C ILE A 40 -7.09 9.56 -11.65
N ALA A 41 -7.20 10.43 -12.67
CA ALA A 41 -7.32 10.00 -14.05
C ALA A 41 -6.10 9.21 -14.53
N ALA A 42 -4.91 9.52 -14.01
CA ALA A 42 -3.68 8.78 -14.30
C ALA A 42 -3.73 7.31 -13.87
N ASP A 43 -4.50 6.99 -12.83
CA ASP A 43 -4.65 5.64 -12.30
C ASP A 43 -5.85 4.89 -12.90
N GLY A 44 -6.72 5.58 -13.64
CA GLY A 44 -7.94 5.03 -14.22
C GLY A 44 -9.23 5.48 -13.53
N GLY A 45 -9.19 6.53 -12.71
CA GLY A 45 -10.40 7.14 -12.16
C GLY A 45 -11.24 6.21 -11.30
N TYR A 46 -12.56 6.27 -11.48
CA TYR A 46 -13.51 5.45 -10.73
C TYR A 46 -13.35 3.95 -10.92
N GLU A 47 -12.70 3.48 -12.00
CA GLU A 47 -12.40 2.05 -12.18
C GLU A 47 -11.45 1.48 -11.11
N ARG A 48 -10.78 2.34 -10.33
CA ARG A 48 -9.94 1.95 -9.20
C ARG A 48 -10.66 1.95 -7.87
N VAL A 49 -11.84 2.56 -7.78
CA VAL A 49 -12.62 2.58 -6.55
C VAL A 49 -13.36 1.26 -6.45
N VAL A 50 -13.06 0.47 -5.42
CA VAL A 50 -13.64 -0.88 -5.23
C VAL A 50 -14.59 -0.96 -4.04
N TRP A 51 -14.44 -0.03 -3.09
CA TRP A 51 -15.21 0.00 -1.86
C TRP A 51 -15.45 1.45 -1.42
N MET A 52 -16.66 1.75 -0.96
CA MET A 52 -16.99 3.04 -0.36
C MET A 52 -18.20 2.93 0.58
N PRO A 53 -18.33 3.83 1.59
CA PRO A 53 -19.52 3.87 2.44
C PRO A 53 -20.81 4.09 1.62
N SER A 54 -21.90 3.42 1.97
CA SER A 54 -23.15 3.48 1.19
C SER A 54 -23.73 4.90 1.09
N ASP A 55 -23.72 5.66 2.18
CA ASP A 55 -24.16 7.07 2.18
C ASP A 55 -23.35 7.92 1.19
N LEU A 56 -22.03 7.71 1.14
CA LEU A 56 -21.13 8.42 0.24
C LEU A 56 -21.36 8.00 -1.21
N LYS A 57 -21.61 6.70 -1.44
CA LYS A 57 -21.93 6.13 -2.75
C LYS A 57 -23.17 6.80 -3.33
N GLU A 58 -24.22 6.92 -2.53
CA GLU A 58 -25.48 7.55 -2.94
C GLU A 58 -25.32 9.04 -3.22
N GLN A 59 -24.59 9.76 -2.37
CA GLN A 59 -24.29 11.19 -2.57
C GLN A 59 -23.53 11.48 -3.87
N LEU A 60 -22.69 10.55 -4.32
CA LEU A 60 -21.89 10.68 -5.53
C LEU A 60 -22.50 9.99 -6.76
N ARG A 61 -23.71 9.44 -6.65
CA ARG A 61 -24.34 8.65 -7.70
C ARG A 61 -24.37 9.33 -9.08
N SER A 62 -24.58 10.64 -9.13
CA SER A 62 -24.60 11.40 -10.39
C SER A 62 -23.22 11.62 -11.02
N PHE A 63 -22.13 11.42 -10.27
CA PHE A 63 -20.76 11.64 -10.72
C PHE A 63 -20.00 10.33 -10.98
N ILE A 64 -20.45 9.22 -10.39
CA ILE A 64 -19.88 7.89 -10.63
C ILE A 64 -20.42 7.35 -11.96
N PRO A 65 -19.57 6.83 -12.85
CA PRO A 65 -20.02 6.16 -14.08
C PRO A 65 -20.97 4.99 -13.76
N ALA A 66 -22.11 4.94 -14.44
CA ALA A 66 -23.15 3.92 -14.20
C ALA A 66 -22.62 2.48 -14.34
N GLU A 67 -21.66 2.27 -15.26
CA GLU A 67 -21.03 0.96 -15.50
C GLU A 67 -20.23 0.43 -14.30
N VAL A 68 -19.75 1.33 -13.44
CA VAL A 68 -18.92 1.00 -12.27
C VAL A 68 -19.73 1.10 -10.97
N PHE A 69 -20.75 1.94 -10.91
CA PHE A 69 -21.53 2.19 -9.69
C PHE A 69 -22.03 0.91 -9.01
N ASP A 70 -22.64 -0.01 -9.75
CA ASP A 70 -23.18 -1.26 -9.19
C ASP A 70 -22.09 -2.26 -8.78
N LYS A 71 -20.85 -2.07 -9.26
CA LYS A 71 -19.71 -2.95 -9.00
C LYS A 71 -18.87 -2.52 -7.79
N ILE A 72 -19.07 -1.31 -7.26
CA ILE A 72 -18.40 -0.82 -6.05
C ILE A 72 -19.10 -1.39 -4.81
N ALA A 73 -18.35 -2.06 -3.94
CA ALA A 73 -18.89 -2.61 -2.70
C ALA A 73 -19.09 -1.54 -1.61
N SER A 74 -19.94 -1.84 -0.63
CA SER A 74 -20.14 -1.03 0.56
C SER A 74 -19.99 -1.83 1.84
N GLU A 75 -20.08 -1.15 2.99
CA GLU A 75 -20.12 -1.78 4.33
C GLU A 75 -21.31 -2.74 4.53
N LYS A 76 -22.36 -2.60 3.70
CA LYS A 76 -23.53 -3.48 3.70
C LYS A 76 -23.28 -4.78 2.93
N ASP A 77 -22.33 -4.77 1.98
CA ASP A 77 -22.08 -5.89 1.07
C ASP A 77 -20.94 -6.79 1.56
N VAL A 78 -19.84 -6.19 2.03
CA VAL A 78 -18.61 -6.90 2.43
C VAL A 78 -17.97 -6.22 3.64
N LYS A 79 -17.38 -7.03 4.53
CA LYS A 79 -16.69 -6.54 5.73
C LYS A 79 -15.20 -6.82 5.73
N THR A 80 -14.74 -7.77 4.92
CA THR A 80 -13.33 -8.19 4.86
C THR A 80 -12.76 -8.08 3.46
N VAL A 81 -11.43 -7.98 3.37
CA VAL A 81 -10.71 -7.91 2.09
C VAL A 81 -10.91 -9.18 1.24
N ASP A 82 -11.04 -10.35 1.88
CA ASP A 82 -11.26 -11.62 1.17
C ASP A 82 -12.64 -11.63 0.51
N GLU A 83 -13.68 -11.25 1.26
CA GLU A 83 -15.04 -11.11 0.73
C GLU A 83 -15.11 -10.08 -0.40
N LEU A 84 -14.42 -8.95 -0.25
CA LEU A 84 -14.33 -7.93 -1.29
C LEU A 84 -13.71 -8.49 -2.57
N THR A 85 -12.62 -9.25 -2.47
CA THR A 85 -11.95 -9.84 -3.63
C THR A 85 -12.90 -10.77 -4.38
N GLN A 86 -13.64 -11.63 -3.67
CA GLN A 86 -14.64 -12.51 -4.27
C GLN A 86 -15.82 -11.74 -4.89
N PHE A 87 -16.29 -10.69 -4.23
CA PHE A 87 -17.37 -9.82 -4.72
C PHE A 87 -16.98 -9.14 -6.04
N LEU A 88 -15.77 -8.60 -6.12
CA LEU A 88 -15.27 -7.92 -7.32
C LEU A 88 -15.11 -8.89 -8.50
N GLN A 89 -14.65 -10.11 -8.25
CA GLN A 89 -14.56 -11.15 -9.29
C GLN A 89 -15.94 -11.54 -9.81
N ARG A 90 -16.91 -11.75 -8.91
CA ARG A 90 -18.28 -12.14 -9.28
C ARG A 90 -18.99 -11.09 -10.13
N LEU A 91 -18.80 -9.80 -9.83
CA LEU A 91 -19.40 -8.70 -10.59
C LEU A 91 -18.58 -8.25 -11.80
N GLY A 92 -17.40 -8.83 -12.03
CA GLY A 92 -16.51 -8.42 -13.12
C GLY A 92 -16.10 -6.95 -13.00
N HIS A 93 -15.59 -6.54 -11.83
CA HIS A 93 -15.08 -5.20 -11.63
C HIS A 93 -13.86 -4.95 -12.53
N PRO A 94 -13.71 -3.77 -13.18
CA PRO A 94 -12.59 -3.49 -14.10
C PRO A 94 -11.19 -3.77 -13.51
N VAL A 95 -11.04 -3.60 -12.19
CA VAL A 95 -9.79 -3.89 -11.46
C VAL A 95 -9.31 -5.34 -11.61
N THR A 96 -10.23 -6.31 -11.77
CA THR A 96 -9.89 -7.74 -11.86
C THR A 96 -9.10 -8.07 -13.11
N GLY A 97 -9.35 -7.37 -14.22
CA GLY A 97 -8.56 -7.49 -15.45
C GLY A 97 -7.11 -7.04 -15.27
N ARG A 98 -6.87 -6.06 -14.39
CA ARG A 98 -5.52 -5.56 -14.08
C ARG A 98 -4.74 -6.53 -13.18
N TRP A 99 -5.40 -7.26 -12.29
CA TRP A 99 -4.72 -8.29 -11.47
C TRP A 99 -4.05 -9.35 -12.34
N LYS A 100 -4.77 -9.79 -13.38
CA LYS A 100 -4.26 -10.77 -14.34
C LYS A 100 -3.06 -10.22 -15.13
N ALA A 101 -3.03 -8.91 -15.40
CA ALA A 101 -1.87 -8.26 -16.03
C ALA A 101 -0.68 -8.11 -15.06
N ALA A 102 -0.93 -7.94 -13.76
CA ALA A 102 0.12 -7.82 -12.75
C ALA A 102 0.88 -9.14 -12.52
N GLU A 103 0.24 -10.30 -12.69
CA GLU A 103 0.92 -11.61 -12.66
C GLU A 103 1.88 -11.82 -13.85
N LEU A 104 1.73 -11.05 -14.94
CA LEU A 104 2.55 -11.17 -16.15
C LEU A 104 3.69 -10.14 -16.26
N SER A 105 3.82 -9.21 -15.30
CA SER A 105 4.92 -8.24 -15.27
C SER A 105 5.72 -8.40 -13.98
N PRO A 106 6.83 -9.16 -13.97
CA PRO A 106 7.86 -8.94 -12.97
C PRO A 106 8.48 -7.56 -13.25
N SER A 107 7.93 -6.52 -12.63
CA SER A 107 8.52 -5.19 -12.72
C SER A 107 9.96 -5.25 -12.20
N PRO A 108 10.96 -4.76 -12.98
CA PRO A 108 12.33 -4.71 -12.53
C PRO A 108 12.40 -3.74 -11.36
N VAL A 109 12.74 -4.27 -10.18
CA VAL A 109 12.94 -3.48 -8.97
C VAL A 109 14.20 -2.64 -9.18
N ASN A 110 14.04 -1.39 -9.62
CA ASN A 110 15.11 -0.41 -9.55
C ASN A 110 15.25 0.01 -8.08
N GLU A 111 16.38 -0.35 -7.48
CA GLU A 111 16.83 0.10 -6.17
C GLU A 111 17.01 1.62 -6.15
N ALA A 112 15.97 2.34 -5.74
CA ALA A 112 16.11 3.69 -5.21
C ALA A 112 15.20 3.83 -3.98
N GLY A 113 15.74 3.42 -2.83
CA GLY A 113 15.38 3.92 -1.50
C GLY A 113 13.90 3.92 -1.12
N ARG A 114 13.33 2.76 -0.77
CA ARG A 114 12.14 2.74 0.09
C ARG A 114 12.11 1.49 0.97
N THR A 115 12.56 1.64 2.21
CA THR A 115 12.32 0.67 3.28
C THR A 115 10.84 0.75 3.67
N VAL A 116 10.04 -0.20 3.21
CA VAL A 116 8.74 -0.50 3.82
C VAL A 116 9.02 -1.40 5.01
N THR A 117 9.13 -0.83 6.21
CA THR A 117 9.17 -1.60 7.45
C THR A 117 7.75 -1.98 7.84
N THR A 118 7.39 -3.24 7.60
CA THR A 118 6.31 -3.92 8.32
C THR A 118 6.65 -3.94 9.81
N ALA A 119 5.70 -3.53 10.65
CA ALA A 119 5.88 -3.23 12.08
C ALA A 119 6.27 -4.42 12.99
N ALA A 120 6.58 -5.60 12.43
CA ALA A 120 6.89 -6.82 13.20
C ALA A 120 8.39 -7.16 13.30
N GLU A 121 9.27 -6.48 12.56
CA GLU A 121 10.71 -6.78 12.58
C GLU A 121 11.51 -5.48 12.73
N LEU A 122 11.64 -5.01 13.96
CA LEU A 122 12.64 -3.98 14.28
C LEU A 122 14.02 -4.66 14.31
N PRO A 123 14.94 -4.37 13.37
CA PRO A 123 16.32 -4.81 13.50
C PRO A 123 16.95 -3.95 14.60
N VAL A 124 17.52 -4.59 15.62
CA VAL A 124 18.29 -3.91 16.67
C VAL A 124 19.48 -3.21 16.00
N LEU A 125 19.37 -1.89 15.83
CA LEU A 125 20.41 -1.02 15.32
C LEU A 125 21.47 -0.82 16.41
N ALA A 126 22.50 -1.67 16.40
CA ALA A 126 23.76 -1.43 17.07
C ALA A 126 24.86 -1.31 15.99
N GLY A 127 25.27 -0.08 15.70
CA GLY A 127 26.56 0.24 15.06
C GLY A 127 26.87 -0.44 13.72
N GLY A 128 26.51 0.21 12.61
CA GLY A 128 27.30 0.17 11.37
C GLY A 128 27.34 -1.10 10.52
N PHE A 129 26.64 -2.19 10.89
CA PHE A 129 26.63 -3.42 10.07
C PHE A 129 25.20 -3.88 9.78
N LYS A 130 24.91 -4.10 8.48
CA LYS A 130 23.65 -4.69 8.03
C LYS A 130 23.85 -6.19 7.83
N ILE A 131 23.18 -6.99 8.65
CA ILE A 131 23.22 -8.44 8.55
C ILE A 131 21.83 -8.92 8.14
N ILE A 132 21.74 -9.66 7.03
CA ILE A 132 20.47 -10.21 6.51
C ILE A 132 20.63 -11.72 6.40
N PHE A 133 19.81 -12.47 7.13
CA PHE A 133 19.73 -13.91 7.01
C PHE A 133 18.39 -14.29 6.39
N LYS A 134 18.41 -15.18 5.38
CA LYS A 134 17.20 -15.79 4.81
C LYS A 134 17.32 -17.30 4.96
N ASN A 135 16.39 -17.91 5.69
CA ASN A 135 16.27 -19.36 5.88
C ASN A 135 17.55 -20.05 6.44
N ALA A 136 18.18 -19.46 7.46
CA ALA A 136 19.42 -19.96 8.07
C ALA A 136 19.22 -20.45 9.51
N ARG A 137 19.91 -21.53 9.90
CA ARG A 137 20.01 -22.01 11.28
C ARG A 137 21.43 -21.78 11.79
N ILE A 138 21.59 -20.85 12.73
CA ILE A 138 22.90 -20.51 13.32
C ILE A 138 22.97 -21.11 14.73
N THR A 139 24.04 -21.85 15.02
CA THR A 139 24.35 -22.38 16.37
C THR A 139 25.78 -22.00 16.70
N ALA A 140 25.96 -21.18 17.73
CA ALA A 140 27.28 -20.74 18.20
C ALA A 140 27.23 -20.39 19.68
N ASP A 141 28.30 -20.72 20.42
CA ASP A 141 28.41 -20.39 21.84
C ASP A 141 28.72 -18.89 22.07
N ARG A 142 29.39 -18.23 21.12
CA ARG A 142 29.67 -16.78 21.15
C ARG A 142 29.94 -16.20 19.75
N VAL A 143 29.38 -15.01 19.46
CA VAL A 143 29.57 -14.26 18.20
C VAL A 143 30.11 -12.85 18.48
N THR A 144 31.18 -12.44 17.79
CA THR A 144 31.80 -11.10 17.91
C THR A 144 31.98 -10.46 16.52
N ILE A 145 31.47 -9.25 16.32
CA ILE A 145 31.54 -8.51 15.04
C ILE A 145 32.45 -7.29 15.24
N ILE A 146 33.51 -7.17 14.43
CA ILE A 146 34.50 -6.08 14.52
C ILE A 146 34.56 -5.34 13.17
N PRO A 147 34.46 -3.99 13.15
CA PRO A 147 34.72 -3.19 11.97
C PRO A 147 36.14 -3.38 11.44
N VAL A 148 36.31 -3.75 10.17
CA VAL A 148 37.61 -3.68 9.51
C VAL A 148 37.78 -2.26 8.95
N GLN A 149 38.58 -1.43 9.61
CA GLN A 149 38.98 -0.14 9.05
C GLN A 149 40.08 -0.36 7.99
N GLN A 150 39.78 -0.04 6.73
CA GLN A 150 40.82 0.03 5.71
C GLN A 150 41.72 1.25 5.99
N LYS A 151 42.99 0.97 6.28
CA LYS A 151 44.03 1.98 6.51
C LYS A 151 44.26 2.77 5.22
N LYS A 152 43.81 4.03 5.17
CA LYS A 152 44.11 4.96 4.08
C LYS A 152 45.63 5.17 4.06
N LYS A 153 46.29 4.78 2.97
CA LYS A 153 47.72 5.05 2.75
C LYS A 153 47.86 6.57 2.59
N ASP A 154 48.38 7.20 3.62
CA ASP A 154 48.89 8.56 3.56
C ASP A 154 50.22 8.52 2.78
N GLY A 155 50.37 9.42 1.82
CA GLY A 155 51.46 9.39 0.87
C GLY A 155 51.48 10.68 0.06
N GLY A 156 51.81 11.77 0.74
CA GLY A 156 52.21 13.00 0.09
C GLY A 156 53.58 12.84 -0.59
N GLN A 157 53.63 13.22 -1.86
CA GLN A 157 54.58 14.17 -2.42
C GLN A 157 54.00 14.73 -3.72
#